data_AF-A0A9P4QPL7-F1
#
_entry.id   AF-A0A9P4QPL7-F1
#
_cell.length_a   1.000
_cell.length_b   1.000
_cell.length_c   1.000
_cell.angle_alpha   90.00
_cell.angle_beta   90.00
_cell.angle_gamma   90.00
#
_symmetry.space_group_name_H-M   'P 1'
#
loop_
_entity.id
_entity.type
_entity.pdbx_description
1 polymer ?
#
loop_
_entity_poly.entity_id
_entity_poly.type
_entity_poly.pdbx_seq_one_letter_code
_entity_poly.pdbx_strand_id
1 'polypeptide(L)'
;MLSQSSAQALARLRAYTPPPTNWFNCPLTRRAAVLILLFPDRHGELKVVLTMRASTLRSYAGQAALPGGKADTLSEKPFDTARREADEEIGLPATDTRLPAGFAVEHLCEMPANLAKTELGVRPCVAFLRPAAKDEESNPSAAAAVEDRMIPRLDPKEVAAVFTAPFRQFLRKEWTSSTTTTGGASGEGGPKSKDGTPHSWYRGTWTDWHESRWRMHNFYVPRSEHEMRGRRNGEGEGEGEVDDMPTFRVFGMTARILVDAARVAYGEEPEFDHNSHFGDEDMIGRLVRMGKMGEVRRAGDELTKEDLREASKI
;
A
#
# COMPACT_ATOMS: atom_id res chain seq x y z
N MET A 1 -20.74 10.72 0.43
CA MET A 1 -20.34 11.28 -0.88
C MET A 1 -18.83 11.54 -0.87
N LEU A 2 -18.15 11.45 -2.01
CA LEU A 2 -16.71 11.78 -2.14
C LEU A 2 -16.49 13.29 -2.02
N SER A 3 -15.37 13.72 -1.46
CA SER A 3 -14.94 15.11 -1.57
C SER A 3 -14.55 15.44 -3.02
N GLN A 4 -14.57 16.72 -3.39
CA GLN A 4 -14.18 17.16 -4.73
C GLN A 4 -12.74 16.72 -5.07
N SER A 5 -11.83 16.82 -4.10
CA SER A 5 -10.43 16.41 -4.23
C SER A 5 -10.33 14.90 -4.50
N SER A 6 -11.03 14.08 -3.73
CA SER A 6 -11.09 12.62 -3.91
C SER A 6 -11.70 12.21 -5.25
N ALA A 7 -12.77 12.88 -5.68
CA ALA A 7 -13.41 12.61 -6.97
C ALA A 7 -12.46 12.90 -8.15
N GLN A 8 -11.75 14.04 -8.10
CA GLN A 8 -10.71 14.35 -9.08
C GLN A 8 -9.56 13.34 -9.02
N ALA A 9 -9.18 12.90 -7.83
CA ALA A 9 -8.10 11.94 -7.66
C ALA A 9 -8.41 10.58 -8.31
N LEU A 10 -9.63 10.06 -8.09
CA LEU A 10 -10.10 8.86 -8.76
C LEU A 10 -10.19 9.05 -10.28
N ALA A 11 -10.61 10.22 -10.76
CA ALA A 11 -10.67 10.51 -12.20
C ALA A 11 -9.27 10.48 -12.85
N ARG A 12 -8.24 11.02 -12.19
CA ARG A 12 -6.85 10.94 -12.67
C ARG A 12 -6.33 9.51 -12.70
N LEU A 13 -6.62 8.72 -11.65
CA LEU A 13 -6.23 7.30 -11.61
C LEU A 13 -6.91 6.49 -12.72
N ARG A 14 -8.20 6.70 -12.99
CA ARG A 14 -8.90 6.06 -14.12
C ARG A 14 -8.32 6.42 -15.48
N ALA A 15 -7.85 7.66 -15.63
CA ALA A 15 -7.26 8.14 -16.88
C ALA A 15 -5.76 7.83 -17.01
N TYR A 16 -5.13 7.31 -15.96
CA TYR A 16 -3.69 7.05 -15.94
C TYR A 16 -3.33 5.89 -16.87
N THR A 17 -2.45 6.18 -17.83
CA THR A 17 -1.87 5.16 -18.71
C THR A 17 -0.44 4.90 -18.26
N PRO A 18 -0.13 3.71 -17.67
CA PRO A 18 1.22 3.40 -17.26
C PRO A 18 2.16 3.21 -18.46
N PRO A 19 3.48 3.40 -18.27
CA PRO A 19 4.47 2.98 -19.25
C PRO A 19 4.41 1.44 -19.46
N PRO A 20 5.02 0.94 -20.55
CA PRO A 20 5.19 -0.50 -20.77
C PRO A 20 5.83 -1.17 -19.56
N THR A 21 5.35 -2.36 -19.19
CA THR A 21 5.82 -3.06 -18.01
C THR A 21 6.73 -4.24 -18.33
N ASN A 22 7.80 -4.38 -17.56
CA ASN A 22 8.70 -5.53 -17.54
C ASN A 22 8.23 -6.63 -16.58
N TRP A 23 7.09 -6.46 -15.90
CA TRP A 23 6.57 -7.46 -14.96
C TRP A 23 6.36 -8.84 -15.59
N PHE A 24 5.85 -8.88 -16.83
CA PHE A 24 5.69 -10.12 -17.59
C PHE A 24 7.03 -10.76 -18.04
N ASN A 25 8.11 -9.99 -18.01
CA ASN A 25 9.46 -10.48 -18.32
C ASN A 25 10.18 -10.98 -17.06
N CYS A 26 9.66 -10.71 -15.86
CA CYS A 26 10.14 -11.33 -14.64
C CYS A 26 9.78 -12.82 -14.63
N PRO A 27 10.69 -13.69 -14.15
CA PRO A 27 10.39 -15.10 -13.93
C PRO A 27 9.28 -15.23 -12.89
N LEU A 28 8.49 -16.31 -12.97
CA LEU A 28 7.34 -16.52 -12.08
C LEU A 28 7.73 -16.40 -10.60
N THR A 29 8.88 -16.95 -10.21
CA THR A 29 9.40 -16.93 -8.84
C THR A 29 9.70 -15.52 -8.30
N ARG A 30 9.82 -14.52 -9.19
CA ARG A 30 10.11 -13.11 -8.88
C ARG A 30 8.98 -12.15 -9.27
N ARG A 31 7.85 -12.67 -9.71
CA ARG A 31 6.71 -11.90 -10.20
C ARG A 31 5.71 -11.70 -9.07
N ALA A 32 5.50 -10.47 -8.63
CA ALA A 32 4.61 -10.16 -7.51
C ALA A 32 3.71 -8.96 -7.80
N ALA A 33 2.55 -8.88 -7.18
CA ALA A 33 1.64 -7.75 -7.28
C ALA A 33 1.06 -7.38 -5.92
N VAL A 34 0.77 -6.10 -5.72
CA VAL A 34 0.19 -5.57 -4.48
C VAL A 34 -1.00 -4.69 -4.77
N LEU A 35 -1.97 -4.66 -3.85
CA LEU A 35 -3.21 -3.92 -3.98
C LEU A 35 -3.16 -2.61 -3.19
N ILE A 36 -3.27 -1.48 -3.88
CA ILE A 36 -3.60 -0.18 -3.29
C ILE A 36 -5.12 -0.07 -3.30
N LEU A 37 -5.76 -0.53 -2.21
CA LEU A 37 -7.21 -0.45 -2.06
C LEU A 37 -7.60 0.90 -1.44
N LEU A 38 -8.20 1.76 -2.26
CA LEU A 38 -8.70 3.06 -1.86
C LEU A 38 -10.18 3.00 -1.51
N PHE A 39 -10.58 3.73 -0.48
CA PHE A 39 -11.98 3.89 -0.09
C PHE A 39 -12.20 5.29 0.51
N PRO A 40 -13.43 5.83 0.48
CA PRO A 40 -13.72 7.11 1.12
C PRO A 40 -13.94 6.94 2.63
N ASP A 41 -13.37 7.82 3.43
CA ASP A 41 -13.72 8.00 4.83
C ASP A 41 -15.08 8.70 4.99
N ARG A 42 -15.56 8.86 6.22
CA ARG A 42 -16.81 9.59 6.52
C ARG A 42 -16.88 11.03 5.96
N HIS A 43 -15.75 11.67 5.69
CA HIS A 43 -15.64 13.01 5.12
C HIS A 43 -15.51 13.01 3.59
N GLY A 44 -15.47 11.83 2.97
CA GLY A 44 -15.28 11.66 1.53
C GLY A 44 -13.83 11.77 1.08
N GLU A 45 -12.87 11.82 2.02
CA GLU A 45 -11.43 11.78 1.74
C GLU A 45 -10.96 10.34 1.51
N LEU A 46 -10.05 10.12 0.57
CA LEU A 46 -9.55 8.77 0.30
C LEU A 46 -8.63 8.29 1.42
N LYS A 47 -8.90 7.09 1.94
CA LYS A 47 -8.00 6.29 2.78
C LYS A 47 -7.51 5.08 1.99
N VAL A 48 -6.35 4.54 2.39
CA VAL A 48 -5.76 3.31 1.84
C VAL A 48 -5.74 2.22 2.90
N VAL A 49 -5.99 0.98 2.50
CA VAL A 49 -5.86 -0.21 3.37
C VAL A 49 -4.42 -0.72 3.36
N LEU A 50 -3.89 -1.02 4.54
CA LEU A 50 -2.56 -1.56 4.77
C LEU A 50 -2.63 -2.74 5.75
N THR A 51 -1.63 -3.60 5.70
CA THR A 51 -1.50 -4.75 6.58
C THR A 51 -0.22 -4.66 7.40
N MET A 52 -0.22 -5.32 8.56
CA MET A 52 0.98 -5.55 9.37
C MET A 52 1.32 -7.03 9.30
N ARG A 53 2.53 -7.37 8.88
CA ARG A 53 2.97 -8.78 8.86
C ARG A 53 3.12 -9.31 10.29
N ALA A 54 2.68 -10.56 10.52
CA ALA A 54 2.81 -11.24 11.80
C ALA A 54 4.29 -11.33 12.26
N SER A 55 4.51 -11.16 13.57
CA SER A 55 5.84 -11.19 14.20
C SER A 55 6.53 -12.56 14.10
N THR A 56 5.76 -13.62 13.86
CA THR A 56 6.21 -15.01 13.76
C THR A 56 6.87 -15.37 12.43
N LEU A 57 6.81 -14.49 11.42
CA LEU A 57 7.47 -14.70 10.13
C LEU A 57 8.97 -14.41 10.24
N ARG A 58 9.81 -15.30 9.69
CA ARG A 58 11.29 -15.25 9.72
C ARG A 58 11.92 -13.98 9.14
N SER A 59 11.15 -13.09 8.50
CA SER A 59 11.61 -11.83 7.91
C SER A 59 10.50 -10.77 7.97
N TYR A 60 10.86 -9.52 8.28
CA TYR A 60 9.98 -8.34 8.21
C TYR A 60 8.81 -8.29 9.23
N ALA A 61 9.00 -8.89 10.41
CA ALA A 61 8.07 -8.80 11.54
C ALA A 61 7.70 -7.33 11.86
N GLY A 62 6.40 -7.04 12.00
CA GLY A 62 5.91 -5.72 12.40
C GLY A 62 6.09 -4.62 11.34
N GLN A 63 6.23 -4.98 10.07
CA GLN A 63 6.33 -4.01 8.96
C GLN A 63 4.98 -3.85 8.25
N ALA A 64 4.65 -2.60 7.95
CA ALA A 64 3.48 -2.28 7.15
C ALA A 64 3.70 -2.64 5.67
N ALA A 65 2.71 -3.30 5.08
CA ALA A 65 2.70 -3.69 3.69
C ALA A 65 1.35 -3.35 3.03
N LEU A 66 1.35 -3.30 1.71
CA LEU A 66 0.13 -3.42 0.93
C LEU A 66 -0.23 -4.91 0.82
N PRO A 67 -1.52 -5.29 0.84
CA PRO A 67 -1.91 -6.67 0.57
C PRO A 67 -1.35 -7.14 -0.77
N GLY A 68 -0.78 -8.34 -0.82
CA GLY A 68 -0.22 -8.85 -2.06
C GLY A 68 0.89 -9.88 -1.90
N GLY A 69 1.25 -10.48 -3.02
CA GLY A 69 2.17 -11.62 -3.04
C GLY A 69 2.57 -12.00 -4.45
N LYS A 70 3.00 -13.25 -4.62
CA LYS A 70 3.56 -13.74 -5.89
C LYS A 70 2.46 -14.21 -6.82
N ALA A 71 2.70 -14.10 -8.12
CA ALA A 71 1.82 -14.73 -9.09
C ALA A 71 1.94 -16.27 -8.98
N ASP A 72 0.81 -16.96 -9.08
CA ASP A 72 0.77 -18.43 -9.06
C ASP A 72 1.10 -19.03 -10.43
N THR A 73 0.76 -18.30 -11.49
CA THR A 73 0.95 -18.75 -12.87
C THR A 73 1.47 -17.63 -13.77
N LEU A 74 2.11 -18.00 -14.89
CA LEU A 74 2.61 -17.03 -15.87
C LEU A 74 1.49 -16.26 -16.60
N SER A 75 0.28 -16.83 -16.63
CA SER A 75 -0.91 -16.24 -17.25
C SER A 75 -1.71 -15.33 -16.32
N GLU A 76 -1.44 -15.38 -15.01
CA GLU A 76 -2.13 -14.54 -14.04
C GLU A 76 -1.76 -13.06 -14.29
N LYS A 77 -2.77 -12.19 -14.32
CA LYS A 77 -2.55 -10.75 -14.48
C LYS A 77 -2.21 -10.12 -13.13
N PRO A 78 -1.47 -9.00 -13.10
CA PRO A 78 -1.10 -8.35 -11.84
C PRO A 78 -2.28 -8.07 -10.91
N PHE A 79 -3.39 -7.55 -11.45
CA PHE A 79 -4.57 -7.25 -10.64
C PHE A 79 -5.22 -8.51 -10.08
N ASP A 80 -5.27 -9.61 -10.84
CA ASP A 80 -5.83 -10.88 -10.38
C ASP A 80 -4.98 -11.46 -9.24
N THR A 81 -3.64 -11.43 -9.38
CA THR A 81 -2.70 -11.79 -8.30
C THR A 81 -2.95 -10.95 -7.04
N ALA A 82 -3.02 -9.62 -7.17
CA ALA A 82 -3.21 -8.73 -6.03
C ALA A 82 -4.58 -8.94 -5.34
N ARG A 83 -5.63 -9.27 -6.10
CA ARG A 83 -6.97 -9.55 -5.58
C ARG A 83 -7.07 -10.90 -4.89
N ARG A 84 -6.39 -11.94 -5.41
CA ARG A 84 -6.30 -13.25 -4.77
C ARG A 84 -5.60 -13.14 -3.41
N GLU A 85 -4.43 -12.51 -3.39
CA GLU A 85 -3.63 -12.32 -2.17
C GLU A 85 -4.38 -11.47 -1.14
N ALA A 86 -5.12 -10.43 -1.55
CA ALA A 86 -5.97 -9.67 -0.63
C ALA A 86 -7.13 -10.50 -0.02
N ASP A 87 -7.63 -11.52 -0.71
CA ASP A 87 -8.64 -12.44 -0.16
C ASP A 87 -8.05 -13.37 0.91
N GLU A 88 -6.83 -13.83 0.65
CA GLU A 88 -6.06 -14.69 1.55
C GLU A 88 -5.61 -13.93 2.80
N GLU A 89 -5.05 -12.73 2.64
CA GLU A 89 -4.48 -11.96 3.75
C GLU A 89 -5.52 -11.21 4.59
N ILE A 90 -6.48 -10.54 3.94
CA ILE A 90 -7.42 -9.61 4.59
C ILE A 90 -8.90 -9.96 4.37
N GLY A 91 -9.19 -11.09 3.72
CA GLY A 91 -10.56 -11.51 3.47
C GLY A 91 -11.32 -10.65 2.46
N LEU A 92 -10.63 -9.82 1.66
CA LEU A 92 -11.24 -9.06 0.57
C LEU A 92 -11.54 -10.02 -0.59
N PRO A 93 -12.80 -10.38 -0.87
CA PRO A 93 -13.09 -11.41 -1.85
C PRO A 93 -12.50 -11.09 -3.23
N ALA A 94 -11.82 -12.06 -3.83
CA ALA A 94 -11.20 -11.91 -5.15
C ALA A 94 -12.23 -11.59 -6.27
N THR A 95 -13.48 -12.02 -6.08
CA THR A 95 -14.60 -11.76 -7.00
C THR A 95 -15.70 -10.96 -6.32
N ASP A 96 -16.29 -10.03 -7.07
CA ASP A 96 -17.34 -9.13 -6.56
C ASP A 96 -18.62 -9.88 -6.16
N THR A 97 -18.85 -11.09 -6.66
CA THR A 97 -19.99 -11.94 -6.30
C THR A 97 -20.00 -12.36 -4.82
N ARG A 98 -18.82 -12.36 -4.17
CA ARG A 98 -18.68 -12.68 -2.74
C ARG A 98 -18.62 -11.43 -1.86
N LEU A 99 -18.62 -10.24 -2.45
CA LEU A 99 -18.71 -9.01 -1.67
C LEU A 99 -20.11 -8.88 -1.06
N PRO A 100 -20.24 -8.25 0.12
CA PRO A 100 -21.53 -7.87 0.64
C PRO A 100 -22.29 -7.02 -0.38
N ALA A 101 -23.61 -7.23 -0.47
CA ALA A 101 -24.46 -6.40 -1.31
C ALA A 101 -24.25 -4.91 -0.98
N GLY A 102 -24.14 -4.09 -2.02
CA GLY A 102 -23.83 -2.67 -1.83
C GLY A 102 -22.35 -2.33 -1.97
N PHE A 103 -21.47 -3.24 -2.38
CA PHE A 103 -20.06 -2.94 -2.63
C PHE A 103 -19.56 -3.56 -3.94
N ALA A 104 -18.59 -2.90 -4.57
CA ALA A 104 -17.86 -3.39 -5.73
C ALA A 104 -16.40 -2.92 -5.67
N VAL A 105 -15.50 -3.67 -6.28
CA VAL A 105 -14.10 -3.24 -6.43
C VAL A 105 -13.83 -2.86 -7.87
N GLU A 106 -13.58 -1.58 -8.08
CA GLU A 106 -13.26 -1.02 -9.38
C GLU A 106 -11.73 -1.02 -9.56
N HIS A 107 -11.22 -1.74 -10.55
CA HIS A 107 -9.83 -1.61 -10.98
C HIS A 107 -9.64 -0.27 -11.69
N LEU A 108 -8.76 0.60 -11.16
CA LEU A 108 -8.52 1.93 -11.72
C LEU A 108 -7.35 1.93 -12.69
N CYS A 109 -6.18 1.48 -12.24
CA CYS A 109 -4.95 1.44 -13.03
C CYS A 109 -3.89 0.59 -12.33
N GLU A 110 -2.78 0.35 -13.03
CA GLU A 110 -1.58 -0.28 -12.47
C GLU A 110 -0.40 0.70 -12.54
N MET A 111 0.39 0.79 -11.47
CA MET A 111 1.57 1.65 -11.38
C MET A 111 2.82 0.91 -11.92
N PRO A 112 3.88 1.62 -12.34
CA PRO A 112 5.16 1.02 -12.71
C PRO A 112 5.69 0.02 -11.68
N ALA A 113 6.22 -1.11 -12.15
CA ALA A 113 6.76 -2.14 -11.28
C ALA A 113 7.98 -1.64 -10.49
N ASN A 114 8.09 -2.00 -9.22
CA ASN A 114 9.21 -1.70 -8.34
C ASN A 114 10.10 -2.93 -8.18
N LEU A 115 11.41 -2.73 -8.01
CA LEU A 115 12.36 -3.81 -7.78
C LEU A 115 12.70 -3.91 -6.29
N ALA A 116 12.34 -5.03 -5.66
CA ALA A 116 12.69 -5.29 -4.28
C ALA A 116 14.18 -5.63 -4.14
N LYS A 117 14.73 -5.41 -2.95
CA LYS A 117 16.07 -5.92 -2.59
C LYS A 117 16.18 -7.44 -2.69
N THR A 118 15.05 -8.13 -2.54
CA THR A 118 14.92 -9.58 -2.72
C THR A 118 14.73 -9.98 -4.18
N GLU A 119 14.89 -9.02 -5.12
CA GLU A 119 14.81 -9.19 -6.57
C GLU A 119 13.40 -9.50 -7.09
N LEU A 120 12.38 -9.22 -6.28
CA LEU A 120 10.99 -9.32 -6.71
C LEU A 120 10.61 -8.08 -7.54
N GLY A 121 10.07 -8.30 -8.73
CA GLY A 121 9.37 -7.27 -9.51
C GLY A 121 7.94 -7.16 -9.01
N VAL A 122 7.64 -6.08 -8.28
CA VAL A 122 6.35 -5.86 -7.62
C VAL A 122 5.53 -4.85 -8.41
N ARG A 123 4.38 -5.27 -8.95
CA ARG A 123 3.44 -4.41 -9.70
C ARG A 123 2.33 -3.89 -8.77
N PRO A 124 2.26 -2.57 -8.47
CA PRO A 124 1.17 -2.03 -7.67
C PRO A 124 -0.08 -1.85 -8.52
N CYS A 125 -1.22 -2.36 -8.04
CA CYS A 125 -2.51 -2.25 -8.70
C CYS A 125 -3.43 -1.38 -7.84
N VAL A 126 -3.99 -0.32 -8.41
CA VAL A 126 -4.85 0.63 -7.71
C VAL A 126 -6.31 0.26 -7.95
N ALA A 127 -7.05 0.11 -6.87
CA ALA A 127 -8.48 -0.18 -6.94
C ALA A 127 -9.27 0.72 -6.00
N PHE A 128 -10.53 0.98 -6.37
CA PHE A 128 -11.48 1.71 -5.55
C PHE A 128 -12.57 0.79 -5.04
N LEU A 129 -12.70 0.71 -3.73
CA LEU A 129 -13.82 0.07 -3.07
C LEU A 129 -14.99 1.06 -3.03
N ARG A 130 -15.93 0.88 -3.96
CA ARG A 130 -17.11 1.75 -4.08
C ARG A 130 -18.34 1.12 -3.42
N PRO A 131 -19.21 1.93 -2.80
CA PRO A 131 -20.60 1.55 -2.59
C PRO A 131 -21.28 1.24 -3.93
N ALA A 132 -22.20 0.27 -3.99
CA ALA A 132 -22.97 -0.03 -5.19
C ALA A 132 -24.07 1.03 -5.38
N ALA A 133 -24.30 1.41 -6.63
CA ALA A 133 -25.10 2.56 -7.03
C ALA A 133 -26.55 2.61 -6.47
N LYS A 134 -27.12 1.48 -6.07
CA LYS A 134 -28.50 1.43 -5.51
C LYS A 134 -28.64 2.12 -4.15
N ASP A 135 -27.54 2.31 -3.41
CA ASP A 135 -27.56 3.00 -2.12
C ASP A 135 -27.32 4.52 -2.23
N GLU A 136 -26.86 5.02 -3.39
CA GLU A 136 -26.63 6.47 -3.60
C GLU A 136 -27.93 7.28 -3.65
N GLU A 137 -29.01 6.70 -4.18
CA GLU A 137 -30.32 7.37 -4.30
C GLU A 137 -31.14 7.35 -3.00
N SER A 138 -30.85 6.41 -2.08
CA SER A 138 -31.64 6.22 -0.84
C SER A 138 -30.94 6.65 0.43
N ASN A 139 -29.61 6.83 0.46
CA ASN A 139 -28.91 7.21 1.69
C ASN A 139 -27.59 8.01 1.44
N PRO A 140 -27.55 9.32 1.75
CA PRO A 140 -26.38 10.16 1.47
C PRO A 140 -25.09 9.82 2.27
N SER A 141 -25.12 8.84 3.20
CA SER A 141 -23.96 8.42 4.01
C SER A 141 -23.18 7.20 3.49
N ALA A 142 -23.21 6.93 2.18
CA ALA A 142 -22.49 5.81 1.57
C ALA A 142 -20.97 5.73 1.89
N ALA A 143 -20.35 6.85 2.28
CA ALA A 143 -18.94 6.88 2.69
C ALA A 143 -18.73 6.34 4.12
N ALA A 144 -19.60 6.69 5.07
CA ALA A 144 -19.65 6.06 6.39
C ALA A 144 -19.91 4.55 6.26
N ALA A 145 -20.72 4.13 5.29
CA ALA A 145 -20.98 2.71 5.05
C ALA A 145 -19.73 1.88 4.68
N VAL A 146 -18.73 2.44 3.99
CA VAL A 146 -17.51 1.68 3.65
C VAL A 146 -16.61 1.53 4.88
N GLU A 147 -16.30 2.65 5.54
CA GLU A 147 -15.45 2.68 6.73
C GLU A 147 -16.07 1.92 7.91
N ASP A 148 -17.40 1.98 8.08
CA ASP A 148 -18.09 1.35 9.22
C ASP A 148 -18.55 -0.09 8.94
N ARG A 149 -18.84 -0.46 7.68
CA ARG A 149 -19.45 -1.78 7.37
C ARG A 149 -18.51 -2.75 6.66
N MET A 150 -17.48 -2.27 5.97
CA MET A 150 -16.61 -3.12 5.14
C MET A 150 -15.22 -3.27 5.76
N ILE A 151 -14.55 -2.16 6.11
CA ILE A 151 -13.20 -2.20 6.71
C ILE A 151 -13.14 -3.05 7.98
N PRO A 152 -14.12 -2.98 8.93
CA PRO A 152 -14.09 -3.81 10.14
C PRO A 152 -14.34 -5.30 9.88
N ARG A 153 -14.76 -5.68 8.66
CA ARG A 153 -14.98 -7.07 8.24
C ARG A 153 -13.78 -7.69 7.53
N LEU A 154 -12.75 -6.90 7.22
CA LEU A 154 -11.50 -7.43 6.73
C LEU A 154 -10.88 -8.26 7.86
N ASP A 155 -10.75 -9.55 7.61
CA ASP A 155 -10.29 -10.53 8.60
C ASP A 155 -8.78 -10.69 8.44
N PRO A 156 -7.96 -10.35 9.46
CA PRO A 156 -6.52 -10.58 9.44
C PRO A 156 -6.24 -12.08 9.53
N LYS A 157 -6.41 -12.81 8.43
CA LYS A 157 -6.23 -14.26 8.35
C LYS A 157 -4.76 -14.66 8.43
N GLU A 158 -3.92 -13.97 7.66
CA GLU A 158 -2.47 -14.24 7.58
C GLU A 158 -1.60 -13.05 8.02
N VAL A 159 -2.25 -11.94 8.38
CA VAL A 159 -1.61 -10.70 8.83
C VAL A 159 -1.84 -10.49 10.32
N ALA A 160 -0.94 -9.78 11.01
CA ALA A 160 -1.13 -9.43 12.42
C ALA A 160 -2.23 -8.38 12.62
N ALA A 161 -2.37 -7.45 11.67
CA ALA A 161 -3.40 -6.42 11.74
C ALA A 161 -3.71 -5.87 10.34
N VAL A 162 -4.91 -5.33 10.20
CA VAL A 162 -5.31 -4.46 9.08
C VAL A 162 -5.50 -3.06 9.65
N PHE A 163 -4.93 -2.06 8.99
CA PHE A 163 -5.07 -0.68 9.40
C PHE A 163 -5.22 0.23 8.18
N THR A 164 -5.59 1.48 8.40
CA THR A 164 -5.85 2.43 7.32
C THR A 164 -5.09 3.73 7.49
N ALA A 165 -4.80 4.42 6.39
CA ALA A 165 -4.11 5.71 6.42
C ALA A 165 -4.76 6.70 5.43
N PRO A 166 -4.83 8.01 5.73
CA PRO A 166 -5.30 9.00 4.77
C PRO A 166 -4.38 9.05 3.55
N PHE A 167 -4.90 8.80 2.36
CA PHE A 167 -4.09 8.55 1.17
C PHE A 167 -3.34 9.82 0.71
N ARG A 168 -3.98 10.99 0.76
CA ARG A 168 -3.34 12.27 0.42
C ARG A 168 -2.19 12.64 1.36
N GLN A 169 -2.21 12.12 2.59
CA GLN A 169 -1.23 12.43 3.63
C GLN A 169 0.18 11.93 3.28
N PHE A 170 0.29 10.96 2.37
CA PHE A 170 1.57 10.50 1.80
C PHE A 170 2.25 11.54 0.90
N LEU A 171 1.64 12.69 0.62
CA LEU A 171 2.29 13.83 -0.03
C LEU A 171 2.73 14.93 0.96
N ARG A 172 2.34 14.82 2.22
CA ARG A 172 2.49 15.88 3.23
C ARG A 172 3.66 15.61 4.16
N LYS A 173 4.44 16.65 4.46
CA LYS A 173 5.57 16.57 5.39
C LYS A 173 5.11 16.56 6.84
N GLU A 174 4.03 17.28 7.13
CA GLU A 174 3.47 17.42 8.47
C GLU A 174 2.09 16.75 8.58
N TRP A 175 1.75 16.27 9.77
CA TRP A 175 0.42 15.71 10.03
C TRP A 175 -0.65 16.80 10.00
N THR A 176 -1.59 16.69 9.08
CA THR A 176 -2.81 17.51 9.10
C THR A 176 -3.96 16.62 9.52
N SER A 177 -4.54 16.88 10.70
CA SER A 177 -5.76 16.19 11.12
C SER A 177 -6.86 16.53 10.10
N SER A 178 -7.57 15.52 9.58
CA SER A 178 -8.71 15.73 8.68
C SER A 178 -9.89 16.47 9.36
N THR A 179 -9.79 16.75 10.66
CA THR A 179 -10.72 17.52 11.47
C THR A 179 -10.23 18.94 11.74
N THR A 180 -10.29 19.80 10.73
CA THR A 180 -10.38 21.26 10.95
C THR A 180 -11.63 21.78 10.27
N THR A 181 -12.81 21.30 10.69
CA THR A 181 -14.07 22.01 10.47
C THR A 181 -15.00 21.73 11.65
N THR A 182 -15.13 22.74 12.52
CA THR A 182 -16.17 22.93 13.54
C THR A 182 -16.55 21.76 14.48
N GLY A 183 -16.02 21.82 15.71
CA GLY A 183 -16.73 21.43 16.93
C GLY A 183 -17.20 19.97 17.06
N GLY A 184 -16.30 19.07 17.43
CA GLY A 184 -16.64 17.70 17.85
C GLY A 184 -15.40 16.85 18.08
N ALA A 185 -15.21 16.36 19.30
CA ALA A 185 -14.02 15.64 19.76
C ALA A 185 -13.93 14.19 19.22
N SER A 186 -13.73 14.02 17.92
CA SER A 186 -13.49 12.69 17.31
C SER A 186 -12.48 12.71 16.15
N GLY A 187 -11.47 13.58 16.24
CA GLY A 187 -10.34 13.59 15.32
C GLY A 187 -9.29 12.56 15.72
N GLU A 188 -8.81 11.75 14.77
CA GLU A 188 -7.60 10.95 14.97
C GLU A 188 -6.44 11.91 15.31
N GLY A 189 -5.94 11.83 16.54
CA GLY A 189 -4.79 12.61 16.98
C GLY A 189 -3.59 12.31 16.10
N GLY A 190 -2.72 13.31 15.89
CA GLY A 190 -1.46 13.09 15.17
C GLY A 190 -0.55 12.06 15.83
N PRO A 191 0.54 11.65 15.16
CA PRO A 191 1.41 10.60 15.63
C PRO A 191 1.99 10.93 17.01
N LYS A 192 2.04 9.93 17.90
CA LYS A 192 2.57 10.07 19.26
C LYS A 192 3.61 9.00 19.54
N SER A 193 4.54 9.30 20.43
CA SER A 193 5.51 8.36 21.02
C SER A 193 4.85 7.54 22.13
N LYS A 194 5.55 6.51 22.64
CA LYS A 194 5.02 5.61 23.70
C LYS A 194 4.69 6.37 25.00
N ASP A 195 5.41 7.44 25.27
CA ASP A 195 5.19 8.35 26.42
C ASP A 195 4.07 9.38 26.18
N GLY A 196 3.37 9.30 25.04
CA GLY A 196 2.28 10.22 24.68
C GLY A 196 2.74 11.54 24.07
N THR A 197 4.05 11.78 23.93
CA THR A 197 4.57 13.02 23.32
C THR A 197 4.33 13.05 21.80
N PRO A 198 4.12 14.23 21.17
CA PRO A 198 3.99 14.33 19.72
C PRO A 198 5.20 13.75 18.98
N HIS A 199 4.94 12.95 17.95
CA HIS A 199 5.95 12.33 17.11
C HIS A 199 5.80 12.81 15.66
N SER A 200 6.91 12.91 14.92
CA SER A 200 6.86 13.34 13.52
C SER A 200 6.11 12.32 12.65
N TRP A 201 5.21 12.81 11.80
CA TRP A 201 4.54 12.01 10.77
C TRP A 201 5.51 11.43 9.76
N TYR A 202 6.45 12.24 9.28
CA TYR A 202 7.35 11.85 8.20
C TYR A 202 8.82 12.05 8.58
N ARG A 203 9.66 11.11 8.14
CA ARG A 203 11.12 11.24 8.10
C ARG A 203 11.63 10.61 6.81
N GLY A 204 12.43 11.35 6.06
CA GLY A 204 13.06 10.85 4.85
C GLY A 204 14.57 10.95 4.91
N THR A 205 15.25 9.92 4.41
CA THR A 205 16.71 9.88 4.32
C THR A 205 17.10 9.47 2.91
N TRP A 206 18.08 10.15 2.32
CA TRP A 206 18.71 9.66 1.10
C TRP A 206 19.61 8.49 1.44
N THR A 207 19.41 7.38 0.74
CA THR A 207 20.24 6.19 0.87
C THR A 207 20.80 5.84 -0.49
N ASP A 208 22.07 5.49 -0.54
CA ASP A 208 22.65 4.96 -1.77
C ASP A 208 22.21 3.51 -1.92
N TRP A 209 21.39 3.27 -2.93
CA TRP A 209 20.99 1.93 -3.33
C TRP A 209 21.58 1.68 -4.72
N HIS A 210 22.66 0.90 -4.76
CA HIS A 210 23.39 0.54 -5.98
C HIS A 210 23.83 1.75 -6.82
N GLU A 211 24.51 2.71 -6.19
CA GLU A 211 25.01 3.96 -6.80
C GLU A 211 23.91 4.90 -7.34
N SER A 212 22.64 4.54 -7.20
CA SER A 212 21.50 5.42 -7.45
C SER A 212 20.97 5.97 -6.13
N ARG A 213 20.72 7.28 -6.09
CA ARG A 213 20.13 7.92 -4.92
C ARG A 213 18.69 7.49 -4.78
N TRP A 214 18.41 6.73 -3.73
CA TRP A 214 17.07 6.25 -3.42
C TRP A 214 16.56 6.91 -2.16
N ARG A 215 15.34 7.45 -2.20
CA ARG A 215 14.77 8.14 -1.05
C ARG A 215 14.04 7.15 -0.15
N MET A 216 14.61 6.92 1.03
CA MET A 216 13.96 6.13 2.08
C MET A 216 12.93 6.98 2.83
N HIS A 217 11.67 6.77 2.50
CA HIS A 217 10.53 7.37 3.19
C HIS A 217 10.16 6.56 4.44
N ASN A 218 9.83 7.25 5.53
CA ASN A 218 9.28 6.67 6.75
C ASN A 218 8.09 7.51 7.20
N PHE A 219 6.92 6.91 7.21
CA PHE A 219 5.67 7.49 7.71
C PHE A 219 5.24 6.76 8.99
N TYR A 220 4.74 7.51 9.96
CA TYR A 220 4.32 7.01 11.26
C TYR A 220 2.82 7.23 11.41
N VAL A 221 2.03 6.23 11.04
CA VAL A 221 0.56 6.28 11.02
C VAL A 221 0.03 6.11 12.44
N PRO A 222 -0.75 7.06 12.98
CA PRO A 222 -1.39 6.87 14.29
C PRO A 222 -2.30 5.65 14.29
N ARG A 223 -2.32 4.87 15.38
CA ARG A 223 -3.35 3.84 15.56
C ARG A 223 -4.69 4.50 15.86
N SER A 224 -5.74 4.09 15.17
CA SER A 224 -7.11 4.49 15.52
C SER A 224 -7.64 3.66 16.71
N GLU A 225 -8.60 4.21 17.46
CA GLU A 225 -9.22 3.49 18.60
C GLU A 225 -9.94 2.20 18.19
N HIS A 226 -10.43 2.13 16.94
CA HIS A 226 -11.06 0.93 16.38
C HIS A 226 -10.05 -0.19 16.12
N GLU A 227 -8.81 0.15 15.77
CA GLU A 227 -7.69 -0.78 15.56
C GLU A 227 -7.05 -1.26 16.88
N MET A 228 -7.41 -0.66 18.02
CA MET A 228 -7.03 -1.13 19.37
C MET A 228 -7.94 -2.25 19.91
N ARG A 229 -9.05 -2.57 19.24
CA ARG A 229 -10.02 -3.59 19.71
C ARG A 229 -9.83 -4.99 19.09
N GLY A 230 -8.77 -5.20 18.31
CA GLY A 230 -8.42 -6.51 17.77
C GLY A 230 -8.03 -7.50 18.87
N ARG A 231 -8.90 -8.50 19.11
CA ARG A 231 -8.73 -9.68 19.99
C ARG A 231 -8.47 -9.40 21.48
N ARG A 232 -9.57 -9.25 22.25
CA ARG A 232 -9.56 -9.41 23.71
C ARG A 232 -9.78 -10.85 24.20
N ASN A 233 -9.85 -11.83 23.29
CA ASN A 233 -10.20 -13.21 23.64
C ASN A 233 -9.07 -14.18 23.26
N GLY A 234 -8.28 -14.55 24.27
CA GLY A 234 -7.74 -15.91 24.44
C GLY A 234 -6.47 -16.30 23.69
N GLU A 235 -5.39 -16.45 24.46
CA GLU A 235 -4.32 -17.45 24.31
C GLU A 235 -3.48 -17.43 23.01
N GLY A 236 -2.43 -16.60 23.04
CA GLY A 236 -1.28 -16.69 22.15
C GLY A 236 -0.05 -16.09 22.84
N GLU A 237 0.79 -16.92 23.46
CA GLU A 237 2.08 -16.51 24.03
C GLU A 237 3.03 -16.08 22.90
N GLY A 238 3.02 -14.79 22.55
CA GLY A 238 3.93 -14.23 21.52
C GLY A 238 3.61 -12.80 21.03
N GLU A 239 2.62 -12.12 21.61
CA GLU A 239 1.99 -10.92 21.00
C GLU A 239 2.28 -9.59 21.71
N GLY A 240 3.37 -9.48 22.48
CA GLY A 240 3.63 -8.29 23.32
C GLY A 240 4.20 -7.05 22.60
N GLU A 241 4.70 -7.16 21.38
CA GLU A 241 5.53 -6.08 20.78
C GLU A 241 4.79 -5.15 19.80
N VAL A 242 3.78 -5.66 19.09
CA VAL A 242 2.99 -4.86 18.12
C VAL A 242 1.91 -4.06 18.85
N ASP A 243 1.36 -4.61 19.93
CA ASP A 243 0.21 -4.00 20.60
C ASP A 243 0.58 -2.73 21.40
N ASP A 244 1.85 -2.63 21.82
CA ASP A 244 2.42 -1.51 22.56
C ASP A 244 2.93 -0.35 21.69
N MET A 245 2.80 -0.43 20.36
CA MET A 245 3.26 0.64 19.46
C MET A 245 2.16 1.67 19.20
N PRO A 246 2.39 2.97 19.49
CA PRO A 246 1.38 4.03 19.28
C PRO A 246 1.20 4.41 17.80
N THR A 247 2.10 3.96 16.92
CA THR A 247 2.07 4.24 15.49
C THR A 247 2.51 3.01 14.68
N PHE A 248 1.97 2.87 13.47
CA PHE A 248 2.46 1.94 12.47
C PHE A 248 3.46 2.61 11.55
N ARG A 249 4.62 1.98 11.33
CA ARG A 249 5.65 2.51 10.44
C ARG A 249 5.47 1.99 9.02
N VAL A 250 5.13 2.89 8.10
CA VAL A 250 5.10 2.63 6.66
C VAL A 250 6.40 3.15 6.04
N PHE A 251 7.21 2.27 5.48
CA PHE A 251 8.54 2.64 4.97
C PHE A 251 8.96 1.79 3.77
N GLY A 252 10.13 2.08 3.21
CA GLY A 252 10.71 1.27 2.14
C GLY A 252 9.89 1.33 0.85
N MET A 253 9.80 0.19 0.16
CA MET A 253 9.06 0.10 -1.11
C MET A 253 7.58 0.46 -0.93
N THR A 254 6.93 0.00 0.14
CA THR A 254 5.52 0.31 0.44
C THR A 254 5.29 1.82 0.47
N ALA A 255 6.13 2.56 1.19
CA ALA A 255 6.04 4.01 1.28
C ALA A 255 6.28 4.70 -0.07
N ARG A 256 7.27 4.24 -0.86
CA ARG A 256 7.52 4.77 -2.21
C ARG A 256 6.31 4.54 -3.13
N ILE A 257 5.76 3.33 -3.14
CA ILE A 257 4.57 2.99 -3.94
C ILE A 257 3.41 3.93 -3.60
N LEU A 258 3.17 4.18 -2.31
CA LEU A 258 2.09 5.08 -1.86
C LEU A 258 2.34 6.54 -2.26
N VAL A 259 3.57 7.04 -2.15
CA VAL A 259 3.94 8.38 -2.62
C VAL A 259 3.70 8.49 -4.13
N ASP A 260 4.20 7.53 -4.90
CA ASP A 260 4.06 7.49 -6.36
C ASP A 260 2.60 7.45 -6.80
N ALA A 261 1.78 6.60 -6.19
CA ALA A 261 0.36 6.51 -6.47
C ALA A 261 -0.39 7.80 -6.06
N ALA A 262 -0.05 8.40 -4.92
CA ALA A 262 -0.67 9.64 -4.46
C ALA A 262 -0.31 10.82 -5.37
N ARG A 263 0.92 10.88 -5.89
CA ARG A 263 1.35 11.90 -6.87
C ARG A 263 0.49 11.85 -8.13
N VAL A 264 0.26 10.66 -8.68
CA VAL A 264 -0.63 10.47 -9.84
C VAL A 264 -2.06 10.83 -9.50
N ALA A 265 -2.57 10.35 -8.37
CA ALA A 265 -3.95 10.60 -7.95
C ALA A 265 -4.21 12.10 -7.77
N TYR A 266 -3.42 12.79 -6.96
CA TYR A 266 -3.66 14.20 -6.64
C TYR A 266 -3.07 15.18 -7.64
N GLY A 267 -2.21 14.74 -8.57
CA GLY A 267 -1.54 15.61 -9.53
C GLY A 267 -0.62 16.62 -8.85
N GLU A 268 -0.02 16.22 -7.73
CA GLU A 268 0.76 17.06 -6.81
C GLU A 268 2.10 16.36 -6.51
N GLU A 269 3.18 17.13 -6.40
CA GLU A 269 4.46 16.64 -5.88
C GLU A 269 4.47 16.67 -4.35
N PRO A 270 5.18 15.75 -3.68
CA PRO A 270 5.23 15.73 -2.22
C PRO A 270 6.04 16.93 -1.68
N GLU A 271 5.72 17.37 -0.46
CA GLU A 271 6.38 18.48 0.26
C GLU A 271 7.80 18.16 0.74
N PHE A 272 8.38 17.08 0.24
CA PHE A 272 9.68 16.55 0.64
C PHE A 272 10.40 15.93 -0.56
N ASP A 273 11.72 15.77 -0.41
CA ASP A 273 12.55 15.05 -1.36
C ASP A 273 11.99 13.66 -1.66
N HIS A 274 12.02 13.28 -2.94
CA HIS A 274 11.52 12.02 -3.47
C HIS A 274 12.31 11.64 -4.75
N ASN A 275 12.14 10.42 -5.23
CA ASN A 275 12.71 9.97 -6.50
C ASN A 275 11.97 10.63 -7.68
N SER A 276 12.70 11.12 -8.69
CA SER A 276 12.09 11.83 -9.83
C SER A 276 11.25 10.93 -10.75
N HIS A 277 11.44 9.61 -10.71
CA HIS A 277 10.77 8.64 -11.56
C HIS A 277 9.86 7.69 -10.75
N PHE A 278 8.84 7.16 -11.42
CA PHE A 278 7.90 6.17 -10.88
C PHE A 278 8.45 4.76 -11.06
N GLY A 279 8.46 3.97 -9.97
CA GLY A 279 8.93 2.58 -10.01
C GLY A 279 10.32 2.39 -10.64
N ASP A 280 10.61 1.18 -11.08
CA ASP A 280 11.95 0.73 -11.51
C ASP A 280 11.90 -0.08 -12.82
N GLU A 281 10.91 0.17 -13.68
CA GLU A 281 10.70 -0.57 -14.94
C GLU A 281 11.97 -0.65 -15.80
N ASP A 282 12.69 0.45 -15.96
CA ASP A 282 13.94 0.48 -16.73
C ASP A 282 15.05 -0.38 -16.11
N MET A 283 15.16 -0.38 -14.78
CA MET A 283 16.11 -1.22 -14.06
C MET A 283 15.77 -2.70 -14.23
N ILE A 284 14.50 -3.07 -14.07
CA ILE A 284 14.03 -4.43 -14.26
C ILE A 284 14.32 -4.90 -15.69
N GLY A 285 13.99 -4.07 -16.70
CA GLY A 285 14.23 -4.39 -18.10
C GLY A 285 15.72 -4.61 -18.41
N ARG A 286 16.62 -3.82 -17.81
CA ARG A 286 18.08 -3.98 -17.97
C ARG A 286 18.58 -5.28 -17.34
N LEU A 287 18.14 -5.60 -16.13
CA LEU A 287 18.51 -6.85 -15.45
C LEU A 287 18.00 -8.10 -16.17
N VAL A 288 16.80 -8.04 -16.74
CA VAL A 288 16.27 -9.11 -17.59
C VAL A 288 17.14 -9.30 -18.83
N ARG A 289 17.50 -8.22 -19.54
CA ARG A 289 18.38 -8.31 -20.73
C ARG A 289 19.77 -8.86 -20.41
N MET A 290 20.28 -8.58 -19.21
CA MET A 290 21.55 -9.12 -18.72
C MET A 290 21.47 -10.58 -18.25
N GLY A 291 20.29 -11.20 -18.26
CA GLY A 291 20.08 -12.57 -17.77
C GLY A 291 20.17 -12.70 -16.24
N LYS A 292 20.11 -11.58 -15.51
CA LYS A 292 20.25 -11.52 -14.03
C LYS A 292 18.93 -11.73 -13.27
N MET A 293 17.85 -11.99 -14.01
CA MET A 293 16.52 -12.32 -13.49
C MET A 293 16.08 -13.72 -13.97
N GLY A 294 16.94 -14.74 -13.82
CA GLY A 294 16.63 -16.11 -14.22
C GLY A 294 15.63 -16.83 -13.29
N GLU A 295 14.97 -17.88 -13.81
CA GLU A 295 13.99 -18.70 -13.05
C GLU A 295 14.61 -19.50 -11.91
N VAL A 296 15.80 -20.08 -12.15
CA VAL A 296 16.54 -20.88 -11.18
C VAL A 296 17.59 -19.99 -10.52
N ARG A 297 17.48 -19.77 -9.20
CA ARG A 297 18.59 -19.20 -8.42
C ARG A 297 19.71 -20.23 -8.28
N ARG A 298 20.81 -20.03 -8.99
CA ARG A 298 22.07 -20.78 -8.78
C ARG A 298 22.89 -20.09 -7.69
N ALA A 299 23.79 -20.83 -7.05
CA ALA A 299 24.75 -20.25 -6.12
C ALA A 299 25.61 -19.22 -6.87
N GLY A 300 25.50 -17.93 -6.48
CA GLY A 300 26.15 -16.80 -7.17
C GLY A 300 25.22 -15.90 -8.00
N ASP A 301 23.93 -16.23 -8.14
CA ASP A 301 22.95 -15.43 -8.91
C ASP A 301 22.32 -14.27 -8.10
N GLU A 302 22.77 -14.03 -6.88
CA GLU A 302 22.34 -12.85 -6.10
C GLU A 302 22.82 -11.58 -6.79
N LEU A 303 21.89 -10.66 -7.05
CA LEU A 303 22.17 -9.36 -7.62
C LEU A 303 23.17 -8.62 -6.73
N THR A 304 24.39 -8.52 -7.23
CA THR A 304 25.45 -7.82 -6.53
C THR A 304 25.33 -6.32 -6.74
N LYS A 305 26.12 -5.55 -5.98
CA LYS A 305 26.27 -4.11 -6.23
C LYS A 305 26.81 -3.83 -7.63
N GLU A 306 27.64 -4.72 -8.16
CA GLU A 306 28.23 -4.59 -9.48
C GLU A 306 27.20 -4.84 -10.60
N ASP A 307 26.36 -5.86 -10.46
CA ASP A 307 25.31 -6.15 -11.45
C ASP A 307 24.35 -4.97 -11.64
N LEU A 308 23.91 -4.37 -10.53
CA LEU A 308 23.00 -3.22 -10.55
C LEU A 308 23.70 -1.94 -11.06
N ARG A 309 25.02 -1.85 -10.89
CA ARG A 309 25.85 -0.77 -11.45
C ARG A 309 26.07 -0.94 -12.95
N GLU A 310 26.29 -2.15 -13.43
CA GLU A 310 26.37 -2.43 -14.85
C GLU A 310 25.02 -2.16 -15.52
N ALA A 311 23.93 -2.62 -14.89
CA ALA A 311 22.58 -2.33 -15.34
C ALA A 311 22.32 -0.82 -15.42
N SER A 312 22.81 -0.01 -14.47
CA SER A 312 22.55 1.45 -14.50
C SER A 312 23.24 2.21 -15.65
N LYS A 313 24.30 1.63 -16.25
CA LYS A 313 25.10 2.23 -17.33
C LYS A 313 24.63 1.91 -18.75
N ILE A 314 23.75 0.91 -18.89
CA ILE A 314 23.14 0.46 -20.16
C ILE A 314 21.88 1.27 -20.43
#